data_AF-A0A6A4RN19-F1
#
_entry.id   AF-A0A6A4RN19-F1
#
_cell.length_a   1.000
_cell.length_b   1.000
_cell.length_c   1.000
_cell.angle_alpha   90.00
_cell.angle_beta   90.00
_cell.angle_gamma   90.00
#
_symmetry.space_group_name_H-M   'P 1'
#
loop_
_entity.id
_entity.type
_entity.pdbx_description
1 polymer ?
#
loop_
_entity_poly.entity_id
_entity_poly.type
_entity_poly.pdbx_seq_one_letter_code
_entity_poly.pdbx_strand_id
1 'polypeptide(L)'
;MKNANFNLDPYIQEFGIKVKDDMAEVTGRVLPAPILQYGGRNRAIATPNQGVWDMRGKQFYNGIEIKVWAIACFAPQKQCREEVLK
;
A
#
# COMPACT_ATOMS: atom_id res chain seq x y z
N MET A 1 -17.22 -20.57 -6.33
CA MET A 1 -18.65 -20.61 -6.71
C MET A 1 -19.11 -21.99 -7.19
N LYS A 2 -18.27 -22.80 -7.85
CA LYS A 2 -18.64 -24.14 -8.36
C LYS A 2 -19.28 -25.13 -7.36
N ASN A 3 -19.13 -24.93 -6.04
CA ASN A 3 -19.72 -25.80 -5.02
C ASN A 3 -21.04 -25.27 -4.43
N ALA A 4 -21.49 -24.07 -4.82
CA ALA A 4 -22.68 -23.43 -4.25
C ALA A 4 -23.99 -23.87 -4.91
N ASN A 5 -23.94 -24.42 -6.14
CA ASN A 5 -25.09 -24.98 -6.85
C ASN A 5 -26.35 -24.10 -6.85
N PHE A 6 -26.20 -22.79 -7.10
CA PHE A 6 -27.31 -21.82 -7.06
C PHE A 6 -28.49 -22.21 -7.98
N ASN A 7 -28.21 -22.85 -9.12
CA ASN A 7 -29.26 -23.29 -10.03
C ASN A 7 -30.09 -24.49 -9.50
N LEU A 8 -29.66 -25.14 -8.41
CA LEU A 8 -30.41 -26.19 -7.71
C LEU A 8 -31.21 -25.64 -6.51
N ASP A 9 -31.05 -24.36 -6.17
CA ASP A 9 -31.80 -23.74 -5.08
C ASP A 9 -33.27 -23.54 -5.50
N PRO A 10 -34.24 -24.09 -4.75
CA PRO A 10 -35.66 -24.02 -5.11
C PRO A 10 -36.19 -22.59 -5.15
N TYR A 11 -35.66 -21.69 -4.32
CA TYR A 11 -36.07 -20.29 -4.32
C TYR A 11 -35.54 -19.57 -5.56
N ILE A 12 -34.31 -19.87 -6.00
CA ILE A 12 -33.76 -19.26 -7.23
C ILE A 12 -34.55 -19.71 -8.47
N GLN A 13 -34.96 -20.97 -8.50
CA GLN A 13 -35.79 -21.53 -9.57
C GLN A 13 -37.19 -20.90 -9.63
N GLU A 14 -37.83 -20.64 -8.48
CA GLU A 14 -39.15 -20.01 -8.40
C GLU A 14 -39.18 -18.64 -9.09
N PHE A 15 -38.11 -17.87 -8.96
CA PHE A 15 -37.97 -16.55 -9.60
C PHE A 15 -37.37 -16.63 -11.03
N GLY A 16 -37.13 -17.83 -11.57
CA GLY A 16 -36.60 -18.02 -12.92
C GLY A 16 -35.16 -17.52 -13.11
N ILE A 17 -34.41 -17.33 -12.02
CA ILE A 17 -33.05 -16.82 -12.06
C ILE A 17 -32.10 -17.96 -12.48
N LYS A 18 -31.14 -17.65 -13.37
CA LYS A 18 -30.07 -18.57 -13.77
C LYS A 18 -28.72 -17.94 -13.49
N VAL A 19 -27.86 -18.67 -12.78
CA VAL A 19 -26.52 -18.22 -12.39
C VAL A 19 -25.49 -18.99 -13.20
N LYS A 20 -24.60 -18.29 -13.90
CA LYS A 20 -23.46 -18.93 -14.56
C LYS A 20 -22.37 -19.20 -13.53
N ASP A 21 -21.77 -20.39 -13.56
CA ASP A 21 -20.70 -20.76 -12.62
C ASP A 21 -19.33 -20.15 -12.94
N ASP A 22 -19.21 -19.53 -14.11
CA ASP A 22 -18.03 -18.81 -14.57
C ASP A 22 -18.14 -17.32 -14.24
N MET A 23 -17.01 -16.71 -13.85
CA MET A 23 -16.93 -15.26 -13.70
C MET A 23 -17.15 -14.55 -15.03
N ALA A 24 -17.76 -13.37 -14.98
CA ALA A 24 -17.87 -12.51 -16.17
C ALA A 24 -16.48 -12.07 -16.63
N GLU A 25 -16.21 -12.24 -17.92
CA GLU A 25 -14.96 -11.79 -18.54
C GLU A 25 -15.06 -10.29 -18.83
N VAL A 26 -14.04 -9.54 -18.40
CA VAL A 26 -13.95 -8.09 -18.63
C VAL A 26 -12.55 -7.73 -19.11
N THR A 27 -12.47 -6.78 -20.03
CA THR A 27 -11.19 -6.25 -20.52
C THR A 27 -10.66 -5.19 -19.56
N GLY A 28 -9.64 -5.56 -18.78
CA GLY A 28 -8.89 -4.63 -17.95
C GLY A 28 -7.76 -3.91 -18.70
N ARG A 29 -7.20 -2.87 -18.08
CA ARG A 29 -5.94 -2.24 -18.52
C ARG A 29 -5.04 -1.99 -17.31
N VAL A 30 -3.74 -2.20 -17.50
CA VAL A 30 -2.71 -1.79 -16.53
C VAL A 30 -2.10 -0.49 -17.04
N LEU A 31 -2.25 0.58 -16.28
CA LEU A 31 -1.65 1.86 -16.64
C LEU A 31 -0.14 1.84 -16.36
N PRO A 32 0.70 2.51 -17.18
CA PRO A 32 2.12 2.63 -16.89
C PRO A 32 2.33 3.37 -15.56
N ALA A 33 3.37 2.97 -14.83
CA ALA A 33 3.71 3.61 -13.56
C ALA A 33 4.11 5.07 -13.77
N PRO A 34 3.64 6.01 -12.93
CA PRO A 34 4.10 7.38 -12.98
C PRO A 34 5.55 7.49 -12.50
N ILE A 35 6.25 8.51 -12.97
CA ILE A 35 7.59 8.84 -12.51
C ILE A 35 7.47 9.69 -11.23
N LEU A 36 8.12 9.26 -10.15
CA LEU A 36 8.17 10.00 -8.90
C LEU A 36 9.42 10.89 -8.87
N GLN A 37 9.21 12.18 -8.68
CA GLN A 37 10.28 13.17 -8.58
C GLN A 37 10.57 13.52 -7.12
N TYR A 38 11.83 13.40 -6.72
CA TYR A 38 12.33 13.80 -5.42
C TYR A 38 13.03 15.16 -5.46
N GLY A 39 13.31 15.69 -4.28
CA GLY A 39 13.94 16.99 -4.10
C GLY A 39 15.44 16.88 -3.88
N GLY A 40 15.95 17.83 -3.11
CA GLY A 40 17.39 17.92 -2.83
C GLY A 40 18.21 18.37 -4.04
N ARG A 41 19.54 18.28 -3.91
CA ARG A 41 20.48 18.68 -4.98
C ARG A 41 20.36 17.79 -6.23
N ASN A 42 20.19 16.50 -6.02
CA ASN A 42 20.23 15.51 -7.10
C ASN A 42 18.89 15.32 -7.81
N ARG A 43 17.78 15.88 -7.26
CA ARG A 43 16.41 15.75 -7.79
C ARG A 43 16.11 14.33 -8.31
N ALA A 44 16.42 13.35 -7.47
CA ALA A 44 16.41 11.94 -7.87
C ALA A 44 15.03 11.53 -8.40
N ILE A 45 15.02 10.54 -9.30
CA ILE A 45 13.80 9.98 -9.86
C ILE A 45 13.62 8.55 -9.36
N ALA A 46 12.37 8.16 -9.07
CA ALA A 46 12.01 6.78 -8.83
C ALA A 46 10.89 6.35 -9.78
N THR A 47 11.05 5.20 -10.40
CA THR A 47 9.98 4.54 -11.16
C THR A 47 9.46 3.38 -10.31
N PRO A 48 8.18 3.38 -9.91
CA PRO A 48 7.60 2.27 -9.19
C PRO A 48 7.71 0.96 -9.98
N ASN A 49 8.13 -0.10 -9.30
CA ASN A 49 8.12 -1.46 -9.83
C ASN A 49 6.98 -2.23 -9.15
N GLN A 50 5.99 -2.69 -9.93
CA GLN A 50 4.79 -3.36 -9.40
C GLN A 50 4.08 -2.56 -8.29
N GLY A 51 4.05 -1.23 -8.42
CA GLY A 51 3.44 -0.33 -7.42
C GLY A 51 4.32 -0.01 -6.21
N VAL A 52 5.58 -0.47 -6.18
CA VAL A 52 6.48 -0.29 -5.04
C VAL A 52 7.71 0.54 -5.43
N TRP A 53 8.17 1.40 -4.53
CA TRP A 53 9.41 2.15 -4.63
C TRP A 53 10.03 2.36 -3.24
N ASP A 54 11.28 2.83 -3.20
CA ASP A 54 11.98 3.15 -1.94
C ASP A 54 12.61 4.55 -1.93
N MET A 55 13.07 4.96 -0.75
CA MET A 55 13.72 6.26 -0.50
C MET A 55 15.25 6.21 -0.56
N ARG A 56 15.88 5.07 -0.88
CA ARG A 56 17.34 4.93 -0.82
C ARG A 56 18.01 5.87 -1.83
N GLY A 57 18.93 6.69 -1.35
CA GLY A 57 19.63 7.71 -2.16
C GLY A 57 18.75 8.91 -2.58
N LYS A 58 17.57 9.09 -1.98
CA LYS A 58 16.59 10.14 -2.36
C LYS A 58 16.32 11.05 -1.18
N GLN A 59 16.05 12.33 -1.46
CA GLN A 59 15.71 13.35 -0.46
C GLN A 59 14.28 13.83 -0.69
N PHE A 60 13.55 14.18 0.37
CA PHE A 60 12.19 14.70 0.24
C PHE A 60 12.11 15.85 -0.78
N TYR A 61 11.00 15.91 -1.53
CA TYR A 61 10.74 16.99 -2.48
C TYR A 61 10.82 18.36 -1.79
N ASN A 62 10.03 18.51 -0.72
CA ASN A 62 10.09 19.62 0.22
C ASN A 62 10.41 19.05 1.61
N GLY A 63 11.70 18.94 1.94
CA GLY A 63 12.14 18.58 3.28
C GLY A 63 11.89 19.71 4.27
N ILE A 64 11.54 19.37 5.51
CA ILE A 64 11.41 20.34 6.61
C ILE A 64 12.65 20.26 7.50
N GLU A 65 13.16 21.41 7.88
CA GLU A 65 14.20 21.53 8.90
C GLU A 65 13.56 21.46 10.29
N ILE A 66 13.90 20.41 11.05
CA ILE A 66 13.48 20.27 12.45
C ILE A 66 14.44 21.09 13.31
N LYS A 67 14.02 22.28 13.71
CA LYS A 67 14.84 23.20 14.53
C LYS A 67 14.78 22.87 16.03
N VAL A 68 13.63 22.36 16.48
CA VAL A 68 13.35 22.08 17.89
C VAL A 68 12.63 20.74 18.00
N TRP A 69 13.16 19.85 18.83
CA TRP A 69 12.59 18.54 19.12
C TRP A 69 13.03 18.08 20.52
N ALA A 70 12.32 17.11 21.10
CA ALA A 70 12.65 16.53 22.40
C ALA A 70 12.32 15.03 22.42
N ILE A 71 12.99 14.27 23.30
CA ILE A 71 12.69 12.87 23.59
C ILE A 71 12.16 12.77 25.02
N ALA A 72 11.04 12.07 25.20
CA ALA A 72 10.56 11.63 26.50
C ALA A 72 10.53 10.09 26.52
N CYS A 73 11.51 9.47 27.17
CA CYS A 73 11.60 8.01 27.30
C CYS A 73 11.09 7.56 28.67
N PHE A 74 9.97 6.84 28.67
CA PHE A 74 9.36 6.27 29.89
C PHE A 74 9.69 4.79 30.08
N ALA A 75 10.54 4.21 29.24
CA ALA A 75 11.05 2.86 29.46
C ALA A 75 11.92 2.83 30.73
N PRO A 76 11.95 1.71 31.48
CA PRO A 76 12.82 1.59 32.65
C PRO A 76 14.28 1.86 32.27
N GLN A 77 15.00 2.66 33.06
CA GLN A 77 16.39 3.04 32.79
C GLN A 77 17.34 1.84 32.61
N LYS A 78 17.02 0.69 33.22
CA LYS A 78 17.77 -0.56 33.03
C LYS A 78 17.72 -1.09 31.59
N GLN A 79 16.64 -0.80 30.86
CA GLN A 79 16.41 -1.23 29.48
C GLN A 79 16.84 -0.14 28.48
N CYS A 80 16.76 1.13 28.87
CA CYS A 80 17.16 2.27 28.06
C CYS A 80 18.04 3.20 28.88
N ARG A 81 19.36 3.10 28.70
CA ARG A 81 20.32 3.98 29.36
C ARG A 81 20.27 5.36 28.69
N GLU A 82 20.37 6.41 29.50
CA GLU A 82 20.32 7.80 29.02
C GLU A 82 21.41 8.12 27.99
N GLU A 83 22.57 7.48 28.10
CA GLU A 83 23.68 7.59 27.14
C GLU A 83 23.30 7.20 25.69
N VAL A 84 22.27 6.37 25.52
CA VAL A 84 21.79 5.90 24.21
C VAL A 84 20.73 6.83 23.60
N LEU A 85 20.21 7.78 24.39
CA LEU A 85 19.21 8.76 23.95
C LEU A 85 19.82 10.04 23.38
N LYS A 86 21.16 10.13 23.33
CA LYS A 86 21.92 11.30 22.88
C LYS A 86 22.59 11.06 21.54
#